data_AF-A0A3R7T7D1-F1
#
_entry.id   AF-A0A3R7T7D1-F1
#
_cell.length_a   1.000
_cell.length_b   1.000
_cell.length_c   1.000
_cell.angle_alpha   90.00
_cell.angle_beta   90.00
_cell.angle_gamma   90.00
#
_symmetry.space_group_name_H-M   'P 1'
#
loop_
_entity.id
_entity.type
_entity.pdbx_description
1 polymer ?
#
loop_
_entity_poly.entity_id
_entity_poly.type
_entity_poly.pdbx_seq_one_letter_code
_entity_poly.pdbx_strand_id
1 'polypeptide(L)'
;MPKVTVNYRGAILTVESDDDEGRLLINGLIRARIKLTPTTRLTSTVQTDYEWHELIEGTIKRKAGKVTLAIHANNVEIALETFSLQTYLE
;
A
#
# COMPACT_ATOMS: atom_id res chain seq x y z
N MET A 1 -4.66 0.87 -12.65
CA MET A 1 -3.76 1.21 -11.52
C MET A 1 -4.14 0.36 -10.32
N PRO A 2 -3.33 -0.66 -9.94
CA PRO A 2 -3.55 -1.48 -8.75
C PRO A 2 -3.72 -0.64 -7.47
N LYS A 3 -4.72 -0.96 -6.66
CA LYS A 3 -5.00 -0.27 -5.39
C LYS A 3 -5.75 -1.18 -4.42
N VAL A 4 -5.31 -1.21 -3.16
CA VAL A 4 -6.04 -1.85 -2.06
C VAL A 4 -6.38 -0.79 -1.01
N THR A 5 -7.62 -0.79 -0.51
CA THR A 5 -8.12 0.17 0.48
C THR A 5 -8.85 -0.57 1.60
N VAL A 6 -8.61 -0.16 2.85
CA VAL A 6 -9.28 -0.72 4.03
C VAL A 6 -9.63 0.39 5.03
N ASN A 7 -10.78 0.27 5.69
CA ASN A 7 -11.10 1.07 6.86
C ASN A 7 -10.58 0.33 8.10
N TYR A 8 -9.65 0.96 8.82
CA TYR A 8 -9.03 0.37 9.99
C TYR A 8 -8.92 1.44 11.09
N ARG A 9 -9.56 1.15 12.24
CA ARG A 9 -9.65 2.07 13.40
C ARG A 9 -10.14 3.49 13.04
N GLY A 10 -11.07 3.59 12.09
CA GLY A 10 -11.63 4.87 11.66
C GLY A 10 -10.75 5.64 10.66
N ALA A 11 -9.59 5.11 10.29
CA ALA A 11 -8.76 5.65 9.21
C ALA A 11 -8.98 4.86 7.91
N ILE A 12 -8.98 5.58 6.78
CA ILE A 12 -8.95 4.99 5.45
C ILE A 12 -7.49 4.81 5.06
N LEU A 13 -7.03 3.57 5.05
CA LEU A 13 -5.67 3.21 4.62
C LEU A 13 -5.72 2.75 3.17
N THR A 14 -4.83 3.28 2.34
CA THR A 14 -4.73 2.90 0.93
C THR A 14 -3.28 2.67 0.54
N VAL A 15 -3.04 1.57 -0.17
CA VAL A 15 -1.79 1.36 -0.91
C VAL A 15 -2.14 1.27 -2.39
N GLU A 16 -1.45 2.06 -3.19
CA GLU A 16 -1.60 2.08 -4.64
C GLU A 16 -0.25 2.10 -5.34
N SER A 17 -0.23 1.69 -6.59
CA SER A 17 0.94 1.79 -7.45
C SER A 17 0.54 2.14 -8.88
N ASP A 18 1.21 3.12 -9.48
CA ASP A 18 1.26 3.32 -10.93
C ASP A 18 2.50 2.62 -11.51
N ASP A 19 2.89 2.90 -12.76
CA ASP A 19 4.03 2.22 -13.39
C ASP A 19 5.39 2.56 -12.77
N ASP A 20 5.56 3.72 -12.13
CA ASP A 20 6.83 4.22 -11.60
C ASP A 20 6.87 4.31 -10.06
N GLU A 21 5.76 4.65 -9.41
CA GLU A 21 5.71 4.95 -7.97
C GLU A 21 4.67 4.12 -7.20
N GLY A 22 5.05 3.74 -5.98
CA GLY A 22 4.16 3.23 -4.96
C GLY A 22 3.80 4.32 -3.96
N ARG A 23 2.55 4.34 -3.48
CA ARG A 23 2.07 5.34 -2.52
C ARG A 23 1.29 4.68 -1.38
N LEU A 24 1.56 5.14 -0.16
CA LEU A 24 0.77 4.86 1.03
C LEU A 24 0.00 6.12 1.39
N LEU A 25 -1.33 6.00 1.46
CA LEU A 25 -2.23 7.09 1.82
C LEU A 25 -2.97 6.76 3.12
N ILE A 26 -3.13 7.78 3.95
CA ILE A 26 -3.89 7.72 5.20
C ILE A 26 -4.89 8.86 5.17
N ASN A 27 -6.19 8.53 5.16
CA ASN A 27 -7.29 9.48 4.95
C ASN A 27 -7.10 10.32 3.68
N GLY A 28 -6.62 9.69 2.60
CA GLY A 28 -6.35 10.35 1.32
C GLY A 28 -5.06 11.19 1.26
N LEU A 29 -4.35 11.36 2.38
CA LEU A 29 -3.06 12.06 2.41
C LEU A 29 -1.92 11.10 2.12
N ILE A 30 -1.06 11.43 1.15
CA ILE A 30 0.15 10.66 0.86
C ILE A 30 1.12 10.79 2.05
N ARG A 31 1.45 9.65 2.67
CA ARG A 31 2.39 9.57 3.81
C ARG A 31 3.72 8.97 3.44
N ALA A 32 3.75 8.12 2.42
CA ALA A 32 4.98 7.62 1.83
C ALA A 32 4.81 7.51 0.31
N ARG A 33 5.88 7.80 -0.42
CA ARG A 33 5.98 7.70 -1.87
C ARG A 33 7.38 7.22 -2.22
N ILE A 34 7.49 6.13 -2.96
CA ILE A 34 8.77 5.50 -3.29
C ILE A 34 8.72 5.01 -4.73
N LYS A 35 9.84 5.18 -5.46
CA LYS A 35 10.04 4.60 -6.78
C LYS A 35 9.99 3.07 -6.71
N LEU A 36 9.23 2.46 -7.61
CA LEU A 36 8.96 1.04 -7.56
C LEU A 36 10.20 0.19 -7.87
N THR A 37 10.27 -0.91 -7.14
CA THR A 37 11.22 -2.00 -7.30
C THR A 37 10.42 -3.31 -7.37
N PRO A 38 11.03 -4.48 -7.61
CA PRO A 38 10.32 -5.75 -7.56
C PRO A 38 9.62 -6.00 -6.21
N THR A 39 10.14 -5.41 -5.12
CA THR A 39 9.51 -5.42 -3.80
C THR A 39 9.72 -4.07 -3.13
N THR A 40 8.65 -3.29 -3.06
CA THR A 40 8.64 -1.95 -2.44
C THR A 40 7.91 -2.00 -1.11
N ARG A 41 8.49 -1.38 -0.09
CA ARG A 41 7.92 -1.24 1.25
C ARG A 41 7.75 0.25 1.55
N LEU A 42 6.52 0.66 1.83
CA LEU A 42 6.12 2.00 2.20
C LEU A 42 5.77 1.98 3.68
N THR A 43 6.26 2.93 4.47
CA THR A 43 5.99 2.96 5.91
C THR A 43 5.55 4.33 6.37
N SER A 44 4.66 4.37 7.35
CA SER A 44 4.29 5.59 8.05
C SER A 44 3.85 5.22 9.46
N THR A 45 4.41 5.90 10.46
CA THR A 45 3.86 5.85 11.82
C THR A 45 2.68 6.81 11.90
N VAL A 46 1.54 6.31 12.33
CA VAL A 46 0.41 7.17 12.66
C VAL A 46 0.41 7.46 14.14
N GLN A 47 0.34 8.75 14.47
CA GLN A 47 0.14 9.26 15.82
C GLN A 47 -1.17 10.03 15.84
N THR A 48 -2.13 9.58 16.63
CA THR A 48 -3.28 10.41 17.02
C THR A 48 -3.24 10.71 18.51
N ASP A 49 -3.93 11.78 18.89
CA ASP A 49 -4.14 12.25 20.27
C ASP A 49 -4.80 11.22 21.20
N TYR A 50 -5.37 10.14 20.66
CA TYR A 50 -5.98 9.01 21.39
C TYR A 50 -5.10 7.73 21.47
N GLU A 51 -3.84 7.86 21.88
CA GLU A 51 -2.88 6.75 22.09
C GLU A 51 -2.55 5.86 20.88
N TRP A 52 -3.11 6.12 19.69
CA TRP A 52 -2.79 5.34 18.50
C TRP A 52 -1.36 5.63 18.04
N HIS A 53 -0.48 4.66 18.25
CA HIS A 53 0.91 4.65 17.80
C HIS A 53 1.14 3.36 17.01
N GLU A 54 0.73 3.32 15.75
CA GLU A 54 0.91 2.14 14.93
C GLU A 54 1.79 2.42 13.72
N LEU A 55 2.67 1.47 13.45
CA LEU A 55 3.40 1.40 12.21
C LEU A 55 2.44 0.87 11.14
N ILE A 56 2.11 1.71 10.18
CA ILE A 56 1.36 1.32 8.98
C ILE A 56 2.33 1.07 7.84
N GLU A 57 2.15 -0.05 7.17
CA GLU A 57 3.04 -0.48 6.10
C GLU A 57 2.27 -0.90 4.86
N GLY A 58 2.71 -0.39 3.72
CA GLY A 58 2.30 -0.89 2.41
C GLY A 58 3.39 -1.74 1.79
N THR A 59 3.07 -2.94 1.33
CA THR A 59 3.98 -3.74 0.51
C THR A 59 3.46 -3.88 -0.90
N ILE A 60 4.35 -3.71 -1.87
CA ILE A 60 4.06 -3.82 -3.30
C ILE A 60 5.04 -4.84 -3.87
N LYS A 61 4.53 -5.98 -4.33
CA LYS A 61 5.33 -7.03 -4.94
C LYS A 61 4.98 -7.14 -6.41
N ARG A 62 5.96 -6.91 -7.29
CA ARG A 62 5.81 -7.05 -8.74
C ARG A 62 6.44 -8.36 -9.19
N LYS A 63 5.65 -9.20 -9.86
CA LYS A 63 6.10 -10.39 -10.58
C LYS A 63 5.60 -10.29 -12.03
N ALA A 64 6.16 -11.09 -12.93
CA ALA A 64 5.77 -11.07 -14.34
C ALA A 64 4.23 -11.15 -14.48
N GLY A 65 3.62 -10.10 -15.02
CA GLY A 65 2.17 -9.98 -15.23
C GLY A 65 1.33 -9.86 -13.96
N LYS A 66 1.90 -9.64 -12.77
CA LYS A 66 1.15 -9.55 -11.50
C LYS A 66 1.69 -8.49 -10.55
N VAL A 67 0.78 -7.80 -9.87
CA VAL A 67 1.09 -6.93 -8.73
C VAL A 67 0.31 -7.41 -7.53
N THR A 68 0.98 -7.63 -6.41
CA THR A 68 0.35 -7.91 -5.12
C THR A 68 0.57 -6.71 -4.20
N LEU A 69 -0.52 -6.18 -3.66
CA LEU A 69 -0.52 -5.08 -2.69
C LEU A 69 -1.00 -5.60 -1.34
N ALA A 70 -0.34 -5.21 -0.26
CA ALA A 70 -0.79 -5.53 1.09
C ALA A 70 -0.61 -4.35 2.04
N ILE A 71 -1.50 -4.24 3.01
CA ILE A 71 -1.45 -3.27 4.10
C ILE A 71 -1.23 -4.03 5.41
N HIS A 72 -0.28 -3.56 6.22
CA HIS A 72 -0.01 -4.09 7.54
C HIS A 72 -0.13 -2.99 8.59
N ALA A 73 -0.64 -3.35 9.77
CA ALA A 73 -0.57 -2.53 10.98
C ALA A 73 0.24 -3.29 12.03
N ASN A 74 1.36 -2.72 12.50
CA ASN A 74 2.28 -3.37 13.44
C ASN A 74 2.69 -4.80 13.02
N ASN A 75 3.03 -4.98 11.74
CA ASN A 75 3.36 -6.27 11.11
C ASN A 75 2.20 -7.27 10.98
N VAL A 76 0.97 -6.90 11.32
CA VAL A 76 -0.23 -7.72 11.08
C VAL A 76 -0.85 -7.32 9.75
N GLU A 77 -1.00 -8.26 8.82
CA GLU A 77 -1.70 -8.02 7.55
C GLU A 77 -3.18 -7.75 7.82
N ILE A 78 -3.68 -6.63 7.29
CA ILE A 78 -5.09 -6.21 7.43
C ILE A 78 -5.80 -6.12 6.08
N ALA A 79 -5.06 -6.12 4.96
CA ALA A 79 -5.60 -6.19 3.62
C ALA A 79 -4.57 -6.75 2.64
N LEU A 80 -5.01 -7.55 1.68
CA LEU A 80 -4.19 -8.13 0.62
C LEU A 80 -5.01 -8.23 -0.67
N GLU A 81 -4.45 -7.77 -1.78
CA GLU A 81 -5.08 -7.94 -3.09
C GLU A 81 -4.03 -8.20 -4.18
N THR A 82 -4.37 -9.03 -5.17
CA THR A 82 -3.50 -9.35 -6.30
C THR A 82 -4.18 -9.01 -7.61
N PHE A 83 -3.47 -8.27 -8.45
CA PHE A 83 -3.92 -7.76 -9.74
C PHE A 83 -3.12 -8.41 -10.86
N SER A 84 -3.79 -8.77 -11.95
CA SER A 84 -3.13 -9.20 -13.18
C SER A 84 -2.84 -7.97 -14.05
N LEU A 85 -1.61 -7.83 -14.50
CA LEU A 85 -1.21 -6.83 -15.50
C LEU A 85 -1.37 -7.47 -16.88
N GLN A 86 -2.40 -7.07 -17.61
CA GLN A 86 -2.59 -7.52 -18.98
C GLN A 86 -1.58 -6.78 -19.88
N THR A 87 -0.55 -7.48 -20.35
CA THR A 87 0.34 -6.96 -21.40
C THR A 87 -0.40 -7.11 -22.73
N TYR A 88 -0.87 -6.00 -23.30
CA TYR A 88 -1.26 -5.99 -24.71
C TYR A 88 0.04 -6.07 -25.53
N LEU A 89 0.20 -7.13 -26.31
CA LEU A 89 1.21 -7.19 -27.36
C LEU A 89 0.62 -6.42 -28.56
N GLU A 90 1.25 -5.31 -28.93
CA GLU A 90 1.04 -4.65 -30.23
C GLU A 90 1.82 -5.38 -31.34
#